data_AF-A0A9N9Q870-F1
#
_entry.id   AF-A0A9N9Q870-F1
#
_cell.length_a   1.000
_cell.length_b   1.000
_cell.length_c   1.000
_cell.angle_alpha   90.00
_cell.angle_beta   90.00
_cell.angle_gamma   90.00
#
_symmetry.space_group_name_H-M   'P 1'
#
loop_
_entity.id
_entity.type
_entity.pdbx_description
1 polymer ?
#
loop_
_entity_poly.entity_id
_entity_poly.type
_entity_poly.pdbx_seq_one_letter_code
_entity_poly.pdbx_strand_id
1 'polypeptide(L)'
;MEEEHPRNTLLGDLVENDVTYEDLMVVERDLWDAEVEMLRHQIVVYEHIYARRAAFADRIKNFWPLVFEQAPPEIDRYFTIDDQKILLYSLLSFSVHRFEFDTAAPSKGDPRSLSFRFTFKENQFFEETVLEKKFWNRMGKDHICRLVSEPVRITWKEGVNKEKFGNDLTYGVLDLVCDVFEAEKKATNGTPKATKELARLQKELKKEIEKGLGGHSFFAWFGYVGPKISAEESAANTAKYAEKRRKEKAGEVPTEEEIEAAAEEDEDYEDHDESREIFLGGGETLATHLAEELWPDALKFFGLALEETTKSDSEFESDDDDDDGDEDVDEQPAKIPGPDGEDAKIAEDDSDDERPKKKRKN
;
A
#
# COMPACT_ATOMS: atom_id res chain seq x y z
N MET A 1 58.46 0.47 7.60
CA MET A 1 57.15 -0.19 7.42
C MET A 1 56.12 0.90 7.56
N GLU A 2 55.78 1.53 6.45
CA GLU A 2 54.53 2.26 6.31
C GLU A 2 53.78 1.51 5.22
N GLU A 3 52.75 0.77 5.62
CA GLU A 3 51.79 0.18 4.69
C GLU A 3 50.95 1.32 4.12
N GLU A 4 51.20 1.70 2.87
CA GLU A 4 50.25 2.51 2.11
C GLU A 4 48.97 1.68 1.90
N HIS A 5 47.92 2.01 2.64
CA HIS A 5 46.57 1.56 2.31
C HIS A 5 46.19 2.06 0.92
N PRO A 6 45.71 1.19 0.01
CA PRO A 6 45.22 1.63 -1.28
C PRO A 6 43.99 2.51 -1.06
N ARG A 7 44.12 3.81 -1.37
CA ARG A 7 42.98 4.72 -1.41
C ARG A 7 42.06 4.29 -2.54
N ASN A 8 40.98 3.62 -2.16
CA ASN A 8 39.68 3.55 -2.81
C ASN A 8 39.70 3.67 -4.36
N THR A 9 39.98 2.56 -5.03
CA THR A 9 40.08 2.43 -6.50
C THR A 9 38.72 2.36 -7.21
N LEU A 10 37.60 2.26 -6.50
CA LEU A 10 36.28 2.05 -7.12
C LEU A 10 35.75 3.24 -7.95
N LEU A 11 36.23 4.46 -7.72
CA LEU A 11 35.84 5.65 -8.48
C LEU A 11 36.79 5.98 -9.65
N GLY A 12 38.02 5.47 -9.63
CA GLY A 12 39.00 5.67 -10.71
C GLY A 12 38.67 4.83 -11.94
N ASP A 13 38.11 3.64 -11.73
CA ASP A 13 37.73 2.69 -12.79
C ASP A 13 36.42 3.10 -13.51
N LEU A 14 35.69 4.11 -13.01
CA LEU A 14 34.49 4.65 -13.66
C LEU A 14 34.81 5.52 -14.90
N VAL A 15 36.05 5.97 -15.05
CA VAL A 15 36.49 6.88 -16.12
C VAL A 15 36.74 6.15 -17.45
N GLU A 16 36.75 4.81 -17.47
CA GLU A 16 36.97 3.97 -18.65
C GLU A 16 35.69 3.28 -19.17
N ASN A 17 34.49 3.73 -18.80
CA ASN A 17 33.25 3.13 -19.29
C ASN A 17 32.72 3.84 -20.56
N ASP A 18 32.48 3.08 -21.63
CA ASP A 18 31.78 3.50 -22.84
C ASP A 18 30.26 3.75 -22.62
N VAL A 19 29.79 3.68 -21.36
CA VAL A 19 28.39 3.83 -20.97
C VAL A 19 28.21 5.21 -20.37
N THR A 20 27.29 5.98 -20.94
CA THR A 20 26.93 7.31 -20.44
C THR A 20 25.83 7.24 -19.39
N TYR A 21 25.66 8.29 -18.58
CA TYR A 21 24.54 8.38 -17.65
C TYR A 21 23.20 8.39 -18.42
N GLU A 22 23.19 8.99 -19.60
CA GLU A 22 22.06 9.04 -20.52
C GLU A 22 21.64 7.63 -20.98
N ASP A 23 22.61 6.75 -21.27
CA ASP A 23 22.33 5.35 -21.61
C ASP A 23 21.65 4.61 -20.45
N LEU A 24 22.11 4.84 -19.21
CA LEU A 24 21.48 4.28 -18.01
C LEU A 24 20.05 4.79 -17.85
N MET A 25 19.82 6.09 -18.02
CA MET A 25 18.49 6.69 -17.94
C MET A 25 17.53 6.14 -19.00
N VAL A 26 18.01 5.83 -20.21
CA VAL A 26 17.19 5.19 -21.25
C VAL A 26 16.74 3.79 -20.80
N VAL A 27 17.65 2.99 -20.25
CA VAL A 27 17.35 1.64 -19.76
C VAL A 27 16.37 1.68 -18.59
N GLU A 28 16.60 2.52 -17.58
CA GLU A 28 15.70 2.68 -16.43
C GLU A 28 14.27 3.05 -16.87
N ARG A 29 14.13 3.93 -17.85
CA ARG A 29 12.83 4.30 -18.40
C ARG A 29 12.17 3.14 -19.17
N ASP A 30 12.95 2.35 -19.91
CA ASP A 30 12.42 1.17 -20.60
C ASP A 30 11.98 0.07 -19.62
N LEU A 31 12.66 -0.07 -18.47
CA LEU A 31 12.23 -0.93 -17.37
C LEU A 31 10.90 -0.44 -16.77
N TRP A 32 10.78 0.86 -16.49
CA TRP A 32 9.52 1.47 -16.03
C TRP A 32 8.35 1.23 -17.01
N ASP A 33 8.58 1.39 -18.31
CA ASP A 33 7.57 1.12 -19.34
C ASP A 33 7.13 -0.36 -19.30
N ALA A 34 8.09 -1.28 -19.13
CA ALA A 34 7.82 -2.71 -19.02
C ALA A 34 7.08 -3.09 -17.73
N GLU A 35 7.38 -2.46 -16.60
CA GLU A 35 6.67 -2.66 -15.32
C GLU A 35 5.22 -2.22 -15.41
N VAL A 36 4.94 -1.08 -16.04
CA VAL A 36 3.57 -0.61 -16.27
C VAL A 36 2.80 -1.58 -17.16
N GLU A 37 3.42 -2.13 -18.21
CA GLU A 37 2.78 -3.14 -19.07
C GLU A 37 2.55 -4.46 -18.32
N MET A 38 3.50 -4.90 -17.51
CA MET A 38 3.35 -6.08 -16.67
C MET A 38 2.20 -5.91 -15.68
N LEU A 39 2.04 -4.72 -15.11
CA LEU A 39 0.91 -4.39 -14.25
C LEU A 39 -0.43 -4.49 -15.01
N ARG A 40 -0.51 -4.01 -16.27
CA ARG A 40 -1.74 -4.19 -17.10
C ARG A 40 -2.09 -5.66 -17.26
N HIS A 41 -1.11 -6.50 -17.59
CA HIS A 41 -1.30 -7.94 -17.71
C HIS A 41 -1.73 -8.58 -16.39
N GLN A 42 -1.09 -8.20 -15.27
CA GLN A 42 -1.42 -8.69 -13.95
C GLN A 42 -2.89 -8.40 -13.60
N ILE A 43 -3.39 -7.20 -13.88
CA ILE A 43 -4.79 -6.83 -13.60
C ILE A 43 -5.75 -7.76 -14.33
N VAL A 44 -5.53 -8.01 -15.62
CA VAL A 44 -6.39 -8.89 -16.44
C VAL A 44 -6.40 -10.31 -15.89
N VAL A 45 -5.22 -10.84 -15.53
CA VAL A 45 -5.12 -12.19 -14.98
C VAL A 45 -5.75 -12.27 -13.58
N TYR A 46 -5.61 -11.23 -12.76
CA TYR A 46 -6.06 -11.26 -11.36
C TYR A 46 -7.55 -10.98 -11.19
N GLU A 47 -8.24 -10.40 -12.17
CA GLU A 47 -9.66 -10.03 -12.08
C GLU A 47 -10.54 -11.19 -11.57
N HIS A 48 -10.49 -12.34 -12.23
CA HIS A 48 -11.28 -13.52 -11.85
C HIS A 48 -10.81 -14.15 -10.53
N ILE A 49 -9.53 -14.00 -10.18
CA ILE A 49 -8.96 -14.51 -8.93
C ILE A 49 -9.45 -13.68 -7.75
N TYR A 50 -9.42 -12.35 -7.88
CA TYR A 50 -9.93 -11.44 -6.84
C TYR A 50 -11.44 -11.54 -6.69
N ALA A 51 -12.20 -11.74 -7.78
CA ALA A 51 -13.64 -12.01 -7.67
C ALA A 51 -13.93 -13.28 -6.85
N ARG A 52 -13.17 -14.36 -7.10
CA ARG A 52 -13.27 -15.61 -6.32
C ARG A 52 -12.84 -15.41 -4.86
N ARG A 53 -11.78 -14.63 -4.61
CA ARG A 53 -11.32 -14.30 -3.26
C ARG A 53 -12.38 -13.50 -2.49
N ALA A 54 -12.98 -12.50 -3.11
CA ALA A 54 -14.04 -11.71 -2.50
C ALA A 54 -15.23 -12.60 -2.08
N ALA A 55 -15.69 -13.47 -2.96
CA ALA A 55 -16.75 -14.43 -2.65
C ALA A 55 -16.38 -15.41 -1.51
N PHE A 56 -15.10 -15.69 -1.31
CA PHE A 56 -14.62 -16.50 -0.19
C PHE A 56 -14.55 -15.68 1.11
N ALA A 57 -13.98 -14.47 1.05
CA ALA A 57 -13.88 -13.55 2.18
C ALA A 57 -15.26 -13.22 2.78
N ASP A 58 -16.28 -13.03 1.95
CA ASP A 58 -17.67 -12.74 2.38
C ASP A 58 -18.29 -13.86 3.25
N ARG A 59 -17.74 -15.08 3.16
CA ARG A 59 -18.22 -16.24 3.94
C ARG A 59 -17.48 -16.41 5.27
N ILE A 60 -16.41 -15.66 5.48
CA ILE A 60 -15.56 -15.72 6.67
C ILE A 60 -15.89 -14.53 7.55
N LYS A 61 -16.41 -14.82 8.75
CA LYS A 61 -16.68 -13.79 9.75
C LYS A 61 -15.37 -13.07 10.11
N ASN A 62 -15.41 -11.74 10.14
CA ASN A 62 -14.29 -10.89 10.52
C ASN A 62 -13.03 -11.06 9.65
N PHE A 63 -13.15 -11.55 8.40
CA PHE A 63 -12.01 -11.71 7.51
C PHE A 63 -11.16 -10.44 7.41
N TRP A 64 -11.75 -9.33 6.99
CA TRP A 64 -11.03 -8.06 6.82
C TRP A 64 -10.54 -7.45 8.13
N PRO A 65 -11.35 -7.38 9.20
CA PRO A 65 -10.85 -7.04 10.53
C PRO A 65 -9.54 -7.75 10.92
N LEU A 66 -9.49 -9.08 10.79
CA LEU A 66 -8.32 -9.88 11.14
C LEU A 66 -7.13 -9.65 10.19
N VAL A 67 -7.40 -9.35 8.91
CA VAL A 67 -6.35 -8.94 7.96
C VAL A 67 -5.71 -7.61 8.37
N PHE A 68 -6.50 -6.63 8.81
CA PHE A 68 -5.98 -5.34 9.27
C PHE A 68 -5.26 -5.44 10.62
N GLU A 69 -5.67 -6.36 11.50
CA GLU A 69 -4.96 -6.63 12.76
C GLU A 69 -3.54 -7.18 12.52
N GLN A 70 -3.35 -7.94 11.45
CA GLN A 70 -2.05 -8.48 11.03
C GLN A 70 -1.37 -7.63 9.96
N ALA A 71 -1.78 -6.36 9.81
CA ALA A 71 -1.16 -5.48 8.83
C ALA A 71 0.33 -5.27 9.13
N PRO A 72 1.18 -5.15 8.10
CA PRO A 72 2.60 -4.88 8.31
C PRO A 72 2.83 -3.52 8.99
N PRO A 73 3.99 -3.29 9.65
CA PRO A 73 4.30 -2.05 10.35
C PRO A 73 4.17 -0.79 9.49
N GLU A 74 4.44 -0.91 8.19
CA GLU A 74 4.27 0.13 7.18
C GLU A 74 2.82 0.62 7.07
N ILE A 75 1.84 -0.19 7.50
CA ILE A 75 0.41 0.10 7.48
C ILE A 75 -0.11 0.35 8.89
N ASP A 76 0.20 -0.54 9.84
CA ASP A 76 -0.32 -0.49 11.21
C ASP A 76 0.00 0.83 11.92
N ARG A 77 1.19 1.41 11.65
CA ARG A 77 1.62 2.70 12.24
C ARG A 77 0.66 3.87 12.01
N TYR A 78 -0.23 3.78 11.02
CA TYR A 78 -1.18 4.83 10.66
C TYR A 78 -2.55 4.67 11.35
N PHE A 79 -2.75 3.60 12.11
CA PHE A 79 -3.99 3.36 12.83
C PHE A 79 -3.81 3.69 14.30
N THR A 80 -4.68 4.53 14.83
CA THR A 80 -4.83 4.67 16.27
C THR A 80 -5.62 3.49 16.83
N ILE A 81 -5.56 3.31 18.14
CA ILE A 81 -6.35 2.31 18.86
C ILE A 81 -7.86 2.48 18.57
N ASP A 82 -8.36 3.70 18.43
CA ASP A 82 -9.77 3.94 18.14
C ASP A 82 -10.14 3.65 16.68
N ASP A 83 -9.22 3.89 15.74
CA ASP A 83 -9.40 3.47 14.35
C ASP A 83 -9.50 1.95 14.25
N GLN A 84 -8.57 1.22 14.90
CA GLN A 84 -8.57 -0.24 14.94
C GLN A 84 -9.87 -0.80 15.55
N LYS A 85 -10.42 -0.17 16.60
CA LYS A 85 -11.73 -0.57 17.15
C LYS A 85 -12.84 -0.44 16.10
N ILE A 86 -12.87 0.65 15.35
CA ILE A 86 -13.88 0.83 14.30
C ILE A 86 -13.74 -0.26 13.24
N LEU A 87 -12.52 -0.55 12.79
CA LEU A 87 -12.27 -1.62 11.83
C LEU A 87 -12.70 -2.97 12.39
N LEU A 88 -12.26 -3.32 13.59
CA LEU A 88 -12.53 -4.60 14.25
C LEU A 88 -14.03 -4.86 14.39
N TYR A 89 -14.78 -3.86 14.83
CA TYR A 89 -16.19 -4.03 15.09
C TYR A 89 -17.07 -3.80 13.86
N SER A 90 -16.66 -2.96 12.92
CA SER A 90 -17.58 -2.45 11.90
C SER A 90 -17.20 -2.74 10.45
N LEU A 91 -15.94 -3.06 10.15
CA LEU A 91 -15.50 -3.34 8.77
C LEU A 91 -16.06 -4.68 8.29
N LEU A 92 -16.80 -4.63 7.19
CA LEU A 92 -17.35 -5.81 6.51
C LEU A 92 -16.47 -6.23 5.33
N SER A 93 -16.08 -5.27 4.51
CA SER A 93 -15.24 -5.54 3.34
C SER A 93 -14.28 -4.41 3.02
N PHE A 94 -13.12 -4.78 2.49
CA PHE A 94 -12.17 -3.87 1.87
C PHE A 94 -11.95 -4.32 0.42
N SER A 95 -11.71 -3.37 -0.49
CA SER A 95 -11.42 -3.67 -1.89
C SER A 95 -10.58 -2.58 -2.53
N VAL A 96 -9.64 -3.00 -3.38
CA VAL A 96 -8.81 -2.10 -4.18
C VAL A 96 -9.07 -2.37 -5.66
N HIS A 97 -9.39 -1.31 -6.39
CA HIS A 97 -9.71 -1.36 -7.82
C HIS A 97 -8.84 -0.39 -8.60
N ARG A 98 -8.27 -0.85 -9.72
CA ARG A 98 -7.53 0.01 -10.65
C ARG A 98 -8.49 0.61 -11.67
N PHE A 99 -9.21 1.65 -11.27
CA PHE A 99 -10.47 2.06 -11.89
C PHE A 99 -10.34 2.81 -13.22
N GLU A 100 -9.19 3.42 -13.53
CA GLU A 100 -8.98 4.04 -14.84
C GLU A 100 -8.69 2.99 -15.91
N PHE A 101 -8.21 1.80 -15.54
CA PHE A 101 -7.91 0.71 -16.46
C PHE A 101 -9.17 -0.07 -16.84
N ASP A 102 -9.40 -0.21 -18.14
CA ASP A 102 -10.49 -1.01 -18.70
C ASP A 102 -9.93 -2.37 -19.16
N THR A 103 -10.33 -3.46 -18.52
CA THR A 103 -9.91 -4.83 -18.89
C THR A 103 -10.39 -5.22 -20.29
N ALA A 104 -11.48 -4.60 -20.80
CA ALA A 104 -11.96 -4.79 -22.16
C ALA A 104 -11.23 -3.92 -23.19
N ALA A 105 -10.54 -2.86 -22.75
CA ALA A 105 -9.71 -2.00 -23.58
C ALA A 105 -8.35 -1.71 -22.90
N PRO A 106 -7.43 -2.71 -22.82
CA PRO A 106 -6.20 -2.64 -22.02
C PRO A 106 -5.24 -1.50 -22.38
N SER A 107 -5.41 -0.89 -23.57
CA SER A 107 -4.65 0.26 -24.04
C SER A 107 -5.16 1.60 -23.51
N LYS A 108 -6.22 1.62 -22.68
CA LYS A 108 -6.82 2.83 -22.12
C LYS A 108 -6.67 2.89 -20.60
N GLY A 109 -6.46 4.11 -20.11
CA GLY A 109 -6.32 4.42 -18.69
C GLY A 109 -4.95 4.09 -18.11
N ASP A 110 -4.67 4.69 -16.96
CA ASP A 110 -3.45 4.41 -16.18
C ASP A 110 -3.75 3.29 -15.16
N PRO A 111 -3.04 2.14 -15.22
CA PRO A 111 -3.25 1.03 -14.30
C PRO A 111 -2.79 1.35 -12.87
N ARG A 112 -2.04 2.44 -12.65
CA ARG A 112 -1.55 2.87 -11.33
C ARG A 112 -2.57 3.72 -10.57
N SER A 113 -3.65 4.16 -11.20
CA SER A 113 -4.75 4.82 -10.51
C SER A 113 -5.56 3.82 -9.70
N LEU A 114 -5.85 4.14 -8.44
CA LEU A 114 -6.39 3.23 -7.42
C LEU A 114 -7.69 3.77 -6.83
N SER A 115 -8.64 2.90 -6.54
CA SER A 115 -9.82 3.17 -5.71
C SER A 115 -9.84 2.20 -4.55
N PHE A 116 -9.94 2.74 -3.35
CA PHE A 116 -10.03 2.01 -2.10
C PHE A 116 -11.45 2.13 -1.58
N ARG A 117 -12.15 1.00 -1.47
CA ARG A 117 -13.53 0.95 -1.01
C ARG A 117 -13.63 0.12 0.26
N PHE A 118 -14.01 0.78 1.34
CA PHE A 118 -14.31 0.21 2.65
C PHE A 118 -15.82 0.14 2.81
N THR A 119 -16.34 -1.03 3.17
CA THR A 119 -17.76 -1.22 3.49
C THR A 119 -17.88 -1.54 4.96
N PHE A 120 -18.69 -0.77 5.67
CA PHE A 120 -18.95 -0.90 7.09
C PHE A 120 -20.39 -1.30 7.34
N LYS A 121 -20.62 -2.00 8.45
CA LYS A 121 -21.95 -2.07 9.04
C LYS A 121 -22.28 -0.73 9.71
N GLU A 122 -23.56 -0.50 10.01
CA GLU A 122 -23.95 0.65 10.80
C GLU A 122 -23.19 0.67 12.14
N ASN A 123 -22.58 1.83 12.44
CA ASN A 123 -21.74 2.01 13.61
C ASN A 123 -22.10 3.32 14.32
N GLN A 124 -21.51 3.55 15.49
CA GLN A 124 -21.80 4.72 16.32
C GLN A 124 -21.05 5.99 15.90
N PHE A 125 -20.03 5.88 15.04
CA PHE A 125 -19.09 6.97 14.78
C PHE A 125 -19.50 7.84 13.59
N PHE A 126 -19.98 7.24 12.50
CA PHE A 126 -20.37 7.97 11.29
C PHE A 126 -21.58 7.31 10.60
N GLU A 127 -22.19 8.03 9.66
CA GLU A 127 -23.41 7.61 8.95
C GLU A 127 -23.12 6.68 7.75
N GLU A 128 -21.99 6.86 7.09
CA GLU A 128 -21.65 6.14 5.87
C GLU A 128 -21.47 4.63 6.12
N THR A 129 -22.11 3.80 5.30
CA THR A 129 -21.82 2.35 5.24
C THR A 129 -20.75 2.02 4.20
N VAL A 130 -20.37 2.99 3.36
CA VAL A 130 -19.33 2.83 2.34
C VAL A 130 -18.50 4.11 2.30
N LEU A 131 -17.19 3.97 2.47
CA LEU A 131 -16.20 5.02 2.22
C LEU A 131 -15.35 4.60 1.01
N GLU A 132 -15.32 5.43 -0.02
CA GLU A 132 -14.50 5.20 -1.22
C GLU A 132 -13.54 6.37 -1.41
N LYS A 133 -12.24 6.08 -1.49
CA LYS A 133 -11.20 7.08 -1.81
C LYS A 133 -10.48 6.69 -3.09
N LYS A 134 -10.36 7.66 -4.00
CA LYS A 134 -9.69 7.48 -5.30
C LYS A 134 -8.36 8.23 -5.34
N PHE A 135 -7.38 7.59 -5.95
CA PHE A 135 -6.07 8.13 -6.24
C PHE A 135 -5.83 8.00 -7.73
N TRP A 136 -5.50 9.10 -8.35
CA TRP A 136 -5.16 9.21 -9.75
C TRP A 136 -3.65 9.30 -9.89
N ASN A 137 -3.06 8.44 -10.70
CA ASN A 137 -1.68 8.61 -11.08
C ASN A 137 -1.58 9.78 -12.08
N ARG A 138 -0.84 10.82 -11.73
CA ARG A 138 -0.72 12.06 -12.52
C ARG A 138 0.73 12.47 -12.69
N MET A 139 1.09 12.89 -13.89
CA MET A 139 2.45 13.30 -14.25
C MET A 139 2.63 14.81 -14.05
N GLY A 140 3.58 15.18 -13.20
CA GLY A 140 3.99 16.56 -12.97
C GLY A 140 4.78 17.14 -14.14
N LYS A 141 5.11 18.43 -14.06
CA LYS A 141 5.96 19.11 -15.03
C LYS A 141 7.37 18.50 -15.09
N ASP A 142 7.86 18.05 -13.94
CA ASP A 142 9.11 17.29 -13.75
C ASP A 142 9.08 15.88 -14.37
N HIS A 143 7.99 15.52 -15.07
CA HIS A 143 7.76 14.19 -15.64
C HIS A 143 7.71 13.05 -14.62
N ILE A 144 7.61 13.35 -13.33
CA ILE A 144 7.45 12.36 -12.28
C ILE A 144 5.95 12.11 -12.06
N CYS A 145 5.58 10.84 -12.02
CA CYS A 145 4.22 10.43 -11.67
C CYS A 145 4.04 10.42 -10.15
N ARG A 146 2.95 10.98 -9.66
CA ARG A 146 2.56 10.99 -8.24
C ARG A 146 1.07 10.67 -8.09
N LEU A 147 0.67 10.15 -6.94
CA LEU A 147 -0.74 9.94 -6.63
C LEU A 147 -1.42 11.23 -6.16
N VAL A 148 -2.44 11.66 -6.90
CA VAL A 148 -3.32 12.78 -6.55
C VAL A 148 -4.68 12.23 -6.12
N SER A 149 -5.36 12.86 -5.17
CA SER A 149 -6.64 12.42 -4.64
C SER A 149 -7.60 13.59 -4.45
N GLU A 150 -8.83 13.29 -4.06
CA GLU A 150 -9.80 14.27 -3.58
C GLU A 150 -10.15 13.94 -2.12
N PRO A 151 -10.45 14.96 -1.29
CA PRO A 151 -10.84 14.70 0.08
C PRO A 151 -12.26 14.10 0.11
N VAL A 152 -12.46 13.13 0.99
CA VAL A 152 -13.75 12.45 1.17
C VAL A 152 -14.30 12.86 2.53
N ARG A 153 -15.44 13.54 2.53
CA ARG A 153 -16.13 13.94 3.76
C ARG A 153 -16.73 12.71 4.43
N ILE A 154 -16.64 12.66 5.77
CA ILE A 154 -17.27 11.64 6.61
C ILE A 154 -18.31 12.34 7.49
N THR A 155 -19.54 11.85 7.50
CA THR A 155 -20.61 12.42 8.32
C THR A 155 -20.56 11.82 9.71
N TRP A 156 -19.79 12.46 10.59
CA TRP A 156 -19.62 12.02 11.97
C TRP A 156 -20.90 12.19 12.78
N LYS A 157 -21.26 11.15 13.54
CA LYS A 157 -22.39 11.16 14.46
C LYS A 157 -22.03 11.93 15.73
N GLU A 158 -23.03 12.55 16.35
CA GLU A 158 -22.86 13.20 17.65
C GLU A 158 -22.38 12.17 18.70
N GLY A 159 -21.34 12.54 19.44
CA GLY A 159 -20.79 11.69 20.49
C GLY A 159 -21.70 11.55 21.71
N VAL A 160 -21.54 10.46 22.45
CA VAL A 160 -22.23 10.24 23.74
C VAL A 160 -21.80 11.31 24.77
N ASN A 161 -20.57 11.78 24.66
CA ASN A 161 -20.05 12.92 25.40
C ASN A 161 -20.12 14.17 24.50
N LYS A 162 -20.84 15.19 24.96
CA LYS A 162 -21.04 16.48 24.26
C LYS A 162 -19.77 17.35 24.17
N GLU A 163 -18.62 16.73 23.93
CA GLU A 163 -17.42 17.46 23.58
C GLU A 163 -17.55 18.02 22.16
N LYS A 164 -16.80 19.08 21.87
CA LYS A 164 -16.92 19.91 20.65
C LYS A 164 -16.90 19.09 19.36
N PHE A 165 -16.27 17.92 19.36
CA PHE A 165 -16.06 17.07 18.18
C PHE A 165 -16.73 15.69 18.29
N GLY A 166 -17.47 15.38 19.36
CA GLY A 166 -18.26 14.15 19.45
C GLY A 166 -17.47 12.86 19.16
N ASN A 167 -17.92 12.07 18.17
CA ASN A 167 -17.26 10.85 17.70
C ASN A 167 -16.28 11.09 16.52
N ASP A 168 -16.02 12.35 16.15
CA ASP A 168 -15.10 12.71 15.07
C ASP A 168 -13.64 12.52 15.49
N LEU A 169 -13.01 11.48 14.96
CA LEU A 169 -11.60 11.14 15.23
C LEU A 169 -10.60 12.09 14.56
N THR A 170 -11.08 12.96 13.67
CA THR A 170 -10.29 13.98 12.97
C THR A 170 -10.42 15.37 13.60
N TYR A 171 -11.24 15.51 14.65
CA TYR A 171 -11.47 16.76 15.37
C TYR A 171 -11.89 17.94 14.46
N GLY A 172 -12.74 17.68 13.46
CA GLY A 172 -13.25 18.63 12.48
C GLY A 172 -12.25 19.04 11.41
N VAL A 173 -11.02 18.53 11.45
CA VAL A 173 -9.96 18.92 10.52
C VAL A 173 -10.22 18.36 9.12
N LEU A 174 -10.79 17.15 9.00
CA LEU A 174 -11.20 16.57 7.72
C LEU A 174 -12.28 17.42 7.03
N ASP A 175 -13.28 17.86 7.78
CA ASP A 175 -14.34 18.73 7.28
C ASP A 175 -13.78 20.04 6.74
N LEU A 176 -12.81 20.62 7.44
CA LEU A 176 -12.15 21.85 7.04
C LEU A 176 -11.32 21.68 5.76
N VAL A 177 -10.66 20.54 5.56
CA VAL A 177 -9.98 20.23 4.29
C VAL A 177 -10.98 20.14 3.14
N CYS A 178 -12.11 19.47 3.36
CA CYS A 178 -13.18 19.39 2.36
C CYS A 178 -13.69 20.79 2.00
N ASP A 179 -13.91 21.66 3.00
CA ASP A 179 -14.34 23.04 2.80
C ASP A 179 -13.31 23.87 2.01
N VAL A 180 -12.02 23.75 2.35
CA VAL A 180 -10.93 24.42 1.61
C VAL A 180 -10.93 23.95 0.16
N PHE A 181 -10.97 22.64 -0.09
CA PHE A 181 -10.93 22.07 -1.42
C PHE A 181 -12.13 22.53 -2.29
N GLU A 182 -13.34 22.57 -1.71
CA GLU A 182 -14.50 23.13 -2.40
C GLU A 182 -14.37 24.64 -2.66
N ALA A 183 -13.83 25.39 -1.69
CA ALA A 183 -13.62 26.83 -1.83
C ALA A 183 -12.60 27.16 -2.92
N GLU A 184 -11.56 26.33 -3.10
CA GLU A 184 -10.61 26.45 -4.21
C GLU A 184 -11.31 26.25 -5.55
N LYS A 185 -12.07 25.15 -5.71
CA LYS A 185 -12.85 24.91 -6.93
C LYS A 185 -13.78 26.08 -7.26
N LYS A 186 -14.38 26.71 -6.24
CA LYS A 186 -15.23 27.91 -6.39
C LYS A 186 -14.42 29.18 -6.70
N ALA A 187 -13.20 29.31 -6.19
CA ALA A 187 -12.34 30.48 -6.37
C ALA A 187 -11.68 30.53 -7.76
N THR A 188 -11.37 29.39 -8.38
CA THR A 188 -10.77 29.31 -9.72
C THR A 188 -11.59 30.05 -10.80
N ASN A 189 -12.91 30.15 -10.61
CA ASN A 189 -13.83 30.88 -11.50
C ASN A 189 -14.62 31.97 -10.75
N GLY A 190 -14.13 32.40 -9.58
CA GLY A 190 -14.93 33.03 -8.53
C GLY A 190 -14.87 34.56 -8.42
N THR A 191 -15.74 35.10 -7.57
CA THR A 191 -15.75 36.52 -7.18
C THR A 191 -14.71 36.80 -6.07
N PRO A 192 -14.34 38.07 -5.80
CA PRO A 192 -13.46 38.43 -4.68
C PRO A 192 -13.92 37.90 -3.32
N LYS A 193 -15.23 37.64 -3.15
CA LYS A 193 -15.80 37.03 -1.94
C LYS A 193 -15.38 35.57 -1.79
N ALA A 194 -15.32 34.80 -2.88
CA ALA A 194 -14.87 33.41 -2.87
C ALA A 194 -13.39 33.30 -2.51
N THR A 195 -12.56 34.18 -3.07
CA THR A 195 -11.12 34.26 -2.73
C THR A 195 -10.90 34.63 -1.26
N LYS A 196 -11.69 35.57 -0.72
CA LYS A 196 -11.60 35.95 0.71
C LYS A 196 -12.01 34.80 1.64
N GLU A 197 -13.03 34.03 1.26
CA GLU A 197 -13.46 32.86 2.04
C GLU A 197 -12.41 31.75 1.99
N LEU A 198 -11.83 31.47 0.82
CA LEU A 198 -10.73 30.53 0.67
C LEU A 198 -9.54 30.91 1.59
N ALA A 199 -9.12 32.17 1.56
CA ALA A 199 -8.01 32.64 2.40
C ALA A 199 -8.33 32.52 3.91
N ARG A 200 -9.61 32.69 4.30
CA ARG A 200 -10.07 32.48 5.68
C ARG A 200 -9.94 31.01 6.08
N LEU A 201 -10.45 30.10 5.25
CA LEU A 201 -10.45 28.66 5.48
C LEU A 201 -9.03 28.08 5.49
N GLN A 202 -8.16 28.49 4.56
CA GLN A 202 -6.75 28.08 4.53
C GLN A 202 -6.00 28.51 5.79
N LYS A 203 -6.25 29.73 6.28
CA LYS A 203 -5.66 30.21 7.53
C LYS A 203 -6.15 29.42 8.75
N GLU A 204 -7.43 29.06 8.75
CA GLU A 204 -8.02 28.21 9.79
C GLU A 204 -7.41 26.81 9.77
N LEU A 205 -7.30 26.20 8.58
CA LEU A 205 -6.73 24.87 8.38
C LEU A 205 -5.29 24.80 8.85
N LYS A 206 -4.47 25.77 8.42
CA LYS A 206 -3.07 25.86 8.87
C LYS A 206 -2.96 25.91 10.40
N LYS A 207 -3.82 26.69 11.05
CA LYS A 207 -3.84 26.80 12.51
C LYS A 207 -4.23 25.48 13.19
N GLU A 208 -5.16 24.71 12.62
CA GLU A 208 -5.53 23.40 13.18
C GLU A 208 -4.45 22.34 12.95
N ILE A 209 -3.78 22.35 11.78
CA ILE A 209 -2.61 21.50 11.50
C ILE A 209 -1.50 21.76 12.52
N GLU A 210 -1.19 23.03 12.80
CA GLU A 210 -0.17 23.43 13.79
C GLU A 210 -0.47 22.94 15.22
N LYS A 211 -1.73 22.60 15.54
CA LYS A 211 -2.07 22.01 16.85
C LYS A 211 -1.83 20.51 16.92
N GLY A 212 -1.73 19.82 15.77
CA GLY A 212 -1.40 18.40 15.66
C GLY A 212 -2.47 17.40 16.13
N LEU A 213 -3.65 17.83 16.59
CA LEU A 213 -4.61 16.91 17.23
C LEU A 213 -5.39 16.02 16.25
N GLY A 214 -5.66 16.48 15.03
CA GLY A 214 -6.55 15.80 14.07
C GLY A 214 -5.89 14.89 13.05
N GLY A 215 -4.56 14.93 12.94
CA GLY A 215 -3.84 14.28 11.84
C GLY A 215 -3.40 12.84 12.08
N HIS A 216 -3.60 12.31 13.29
CA HIS A 216 -3.12 11.00 13.71
C HIS A 216 -4.08 9.86 13.42
N SER A 217 -5.37 10.14 13.27
CA SER A 217 -6.36 9.10 12.94
C SER A 217 -6.22 8.66 11.49
N PHE A 218 -6.37 7.36 11.23
CA PHE A 218 -6.50 6.81 9.88
C PHE A 218 -7.57 7.55 9.06
N PHE A 219 -8.67 8.00 9.67
CA PHE A 219 -9.72 8.70 8.94
C PHE A 219 -9.28 10.07 8.39
N ALA A 220 -8.20 10.66 8.90
CA ALA A 220 -7.59 11.84 8.31
C ALA A 220 -6.97 11.57 6.92
N TRP A 221 -6.64 10.30 6.61
CA TRP A 221 -6.20 9.88 5.28
C TRP A 221 -7.25 10.18 4.20
N PHE A 222 -8.54 10.18 4.55
CA PHE A 222 -9.59 10.61 3.63
C PHE A 222 -9.46 12.07 3.20
N GLY A 223 -8.75 12.90 3.96
CA GLY A 223 -8.42 14.29 3.62
C GLY A 223 -7.18 14.45 2.74
N TYR A 224 -6.40 13.40 2.48
CA TYR A 224 -5.24 13.49 1.60
C TYR A 224 -5.64 13.90 0.17
N VAL A 225 -4.91 14.85 -0.42
CA VAL A 225 -5.14 15.36 -1.79
C VAL A 225 -3.90 15.17 -2.66
N GLY A 226 -2.69 15.25 -2.08
CA GLY A 226 -1.44 15.21 -2.82
C GLY A 226 -1.19 16.47 -3.66
N PRO A 227 -0.25 16.41 -4.62
CA PRO A 227 0.13 17.56 -5.43
C PRO A 227 -1.01 18.02 -6.35
N LYS A 228 -1.05 19.33 -6.64
CA LYS A 228 -2.07 19.96 -7.50
C LYS A 228 -1.80 19.71 -8.99
N ILE A 229 -2.00 18.49 -9.45
CA ILE A 229 -1.83 18.13 -10.87
C ILE A 229 -3.20 17.81 -11.46
N SER A 230 -3.64 18.63 -12.42
CA SER A 230 -4.93 18.39 -13.10
C SER A 230 -4.85 17.23 -14.10
N ALA A 231 -6.01 16.69 -14.50
CA ALA A 231 -6.04 15.64 -15.53
C ALA A 231 -5.54 16.17 -16.89
N GLU A 232 -5.90 17.41 -17.23
CA GLU A 232 -5.47 18.08 -18.45
C GLU A 232 -3.95 18.34 -18.46
N GLU A 233 -3.41 18.82 -17.35
CA GLU A 233 -1.97 19.03 -17.17
C GLU A 233 -1.19 17.72 -17.27
N SER A 234 -1.64 16.68 -16.55
CA SER A 234 -1.02 15.36 -16.63
C SER A 234 -1.04 14.80 -18.05
N ALA A 235 -2.13 14.98 -18.80
CA ALA A 235 -2.23 14.53 -20.19
C ALA A 235 -1.25 15.30 -21.10
N ALA A 236 -1.11 16.61 -20.90
CA ALA A 236 -0.16 17.44 -21.63
C ALA A 236 1.29 17.03 -21.32
N ASN A 237 1.63 16.84 -20.05
CA ASN A 237 2.97 16.42 -19.61
C ASN A 237 3.31 15.02 -20.12
N THR A 238 2.34 14.09 -20.10
CA THR A 238 2.51 12.74 -20.67
C THR A 238 2.78 12.79 -22.17
N ALA A 239 2.07 13.63 -22.92
CA ALA A 239 2.28 13.78 -24.35
C ALA A 239 3.65 14.39 -24.68
N LYS A 240 4.06 15.44 -23.96
CA LYS A 240 5.40 16.03 -24.08
C LYS A 240 6.50 15.02 -23.78
N TYR A 241 6.38 14.28 -22.68
CA TYR A 241 7.34 13.26 -22.28
C TYR A 241 7.43 12.13 -23.32
N ALA A 242 6.29 11.66 -23.85
CA ALA A 242 6.25 10.66 -24.91
C ALA A 242 6.91 11.16 -26.20
N GLU A 243 6.73 12.43 -26.57
CA GLU A 243 7.40 13.02 -27.73
C GLU A 243 8.92 13.10 -27.51
N LYS A 244 9.36 13.56 -26.34
CA LYS A 244 10.79 13.59 -25.95
C LYS A 244 11.41 12.20 -26.07
N ARG A 245 10.75 11.18 -25.53
CA ARG A 245 11.16 9.76 -25.63
C ARG A 245 11.22 9.26 -27.07
N ARG A 246 10.28 9.68 -27.92
CA ARG A 246 10.28 9.32 -29.35
C ARG A 246 11.49 9.92 -30.07
N LYS A 247 11.82 11.19 -29.80
CA LYS A 247 12.98 11.89 -30.39
C LYS A 247 14.30 11.25 -29.93
N GLU A 248 14.43 10.97 -28.64
CA GLU A 248 15.59 10.26 -28.06
C GLU A 248 15.81 8.89 -28.72
N LYS A 249 14.75 8.06 -28.84
CA LYS A 249 14.84 6.74 -29.50
C LYS A 249 15.15 6.82 -31.00
N ALA A 250 14.87 7.96 -31.64
CA ALA A 250 15.22 8.22 -33.03
C ALA A 250 16.66 8.77 -33.20
N GLY A 251 17.39 9.03 -32.10
CA GLY A 251 18.72 9.63 -32.12
C GLY A 251 18.71 11.12 -32.49
N GLU A 252 17.57 11.79 -32.34
CA GLU A 252 17.45 13.23 -32.57
C GLU A 252 18.12 13.98 -31.40
N VAL A 253 19.10 14.84 -31.71
CA VAL A 253 19.79 15.67 -30.70
C VAL A 253 18.85 16.80 -30.27
N PRO A 254 18.63 17.02 -28.96
CA PRO A 254 17.84 18.14 -28.48
C PRO A 254 18.34 19.47 -29.03
N THR A 255 17.42 20.33 -29.44
CA THR A 255 17.70 21.71 -29.82
C THR A 255 18.07 22.54 -28.59
N GLU A 256 18.74 23.68 -28.82
CA GLU A 256 19.13 24.60 -27.73
C GLU A 256 17.90 25.12 -26.97
N GLU A 257 16.79 25.35 -27.67
CA GLU A 257 15.49 25.70 -27.06
C GLU A 257 14.91 24.56 -26.19
N GLU A 258 15.09 23.28 -26.61
CA GLU A 258 14.65 22.12 -25.82
C GLU A 258 15.54 21.89 -24.58
N ILE A 259 16.83 22.23 -24.67
CA ILE A 259 17.76 22.18 -23.54
C ILE A 259 17.41 23.28 -22.53
N GLU A 260 17.17 24.51 -22.98
CA GLU A 260 16.74 25.62 -22.12
C GLU A 260 15.38 25.31 -21.45
N ALA A 261 14.41 24.79 -22.20
CA ALA A 261 13.11 24.42 -21.65
C ALA A 261 13.21 23.30 -20.60
N ALA A 262 14.06 22.29 -20.82
CA ALA A 262 14.27 21.22 -19.85
C ALA A 262 14.93 21.74 -18.55
N ALA A 263 15.83 22.71 -18.65
CA ALA A 263 16.44 23.34 -17.48
C ALA A 263 15.42 24.16 -16.66
N GLU A 264 14.47 24.84 -17.31
CA GLU A 264 13.39 25.54 -16.60
C GLU A 264 12.40 24.57 -15.92
N GLU A 265 12.13 23.40 -16.52
CA GLU A 265 11.26 22.37 -15.91
C GLU A 265 11.86 21.75 -14.64
N ASP A 266 13.20 21.67 -14.54
CA ASP A 266 13.93 21.22 -13.34
C ASP A 266 14.06 22.30 -12.25
N GLU A 267 13.85 23.59 -12.56
CA GLU A 267 13.88 24.67 -11.56
C GLU A 267 12.51 24.91 -10.88
N ASP A 268 11.42 24.40 -11.47
CA ASP A 268 10.04 24.57 -11.01
C ASP A 268 9.54 23.35 -10.22
N TYR A 269 10.39 22.76 -9.37
CA TYR A 269 9.96 21.91 -8.26
C TYR A 269 9.15 22.79 -7.28
N GLU A 270 7.93 23.15 -7.67
CA GLU A 270 6.96 23.79 -6.79
C GLU A 270 6.77 22.87 -5.59
N ASP A 271 7.32 23.34 -4.47
CA ASP A 271 7.19 22.83 -3.11
C ASP A 271 5.81 22.18 -2.97
N HIS A 272 5.77 20.87 -2.75
CA HIS A 272 4.54 20.12 -2.50
C HIS A 272 3.70 20.96 -1.53
N ASP A 273 2.52 21.42 -1.97
CA ASP A 273 1.65 22.29 -1.17
C ASP A 273 1.03 21.48 -0.01
N GLU A 274 1.87 21.17 0.98
CA GLU A 274 1.57 20.44 2.21
C GLU A 274 0.62 21.22 3.11
N SER A 275 0.24 22.45 2.74
CA SER A 275 -0.63 23.31 3.53
C SER A 275 -2.00 22.70 3.82
N ARG A 276 -2.41 21.67 3.06
CA ARG A 276 -3.64 20.90 3.29
C ARG A 276 -3.41 19.48 3.79
N GLU A 277 -2.17 19.01 3.86
CA GLU A 277 -1.94 17.63 4.28
C GLU A 277 -2.13 17.53 5.79
N ILE A 278 -3.29 17.00 6.16
CA ILE A 278 -3.65 16.77 7.56
C ILE A 278 -3.21 15.39 8.02
N PHE A 279 -3.00 14.46 7.10
CA PHE A 279 -2.63 13.08 7.40
C PHE A 279 -1.13 12.99 7.64
N LEU A 280 -0.74 12.71 8.88
CA LEU A 280 0.66 12.67 9.26
C LEU A 280 1.30 11.37 8.75
N GLY A 281 2.28 11.49 7.86
CA GLY A 281 3.14 10.38 7.45
C GLY A 281 2.99 9.90 6.01
N GLY A 282 2.38 10.67 5.11
CA GLY A 282 2.42 10.41 3.65
C GLY A 282 1.23 9.59 3.17
N GLY A 283 0.18 10.27 2.72
CA GLY A 283 -1.04 9.61 2.26
C GLY A 283 -0.86 8.74 1.01
N GLU A 284 0.05 9.12 0.12
CA GLU A 284 0.48 8.30 -1.03
C GLU A 284 1.15 7.01 -0.57
N THR A 285 2.05 7.06 0.41
CA THR A 285 2.75 5.89 0.94
C THR A 285 1.78 4.85 1.50
N LEU A 286 0.81 5.28 2.33
CA LEU A 286 -0.22 4.36 2.84
C LEU A 286 -1.08 3.77 1.70
N ALA A 287 -1.43 4.58 0.68
CA ALA A 287 -2.18 4.10 -0.47
C ALA A 287 -1.42 2.97 -1.20
N THR A 288 -0.13 3.15 -1.42
CA THR A 288 0.74 2.16 -2.05
C THR A 288 0.80 0.86 -1.24
N HIS A 289 1.10 0.92 0.07
CA HIS A 289 1.16 -0.28 0.90
C HIS A 289 -0.20 -1.00 1.00
N LEU A 290 -1.30 -0.28 1.08
CA LEU A 290 -2.64 -0.88 1.04
C LEU A 290 -2.91 -1.63 -0.29
N ALA A 291 -2.47 -1.07 -1.41
CA ALA A 291 -2.71 -1.61 -2.75
C ALA A 291 -1.75 -2.74 -3.16
N GLU A 292 -0.50 -2.67 -2.72
CA GLU A 292 0.60 -3.53 -3.19
C GLU A 292 1.02 -4.58 -2.16
N GLU A 293 0.66 -4.40 -0.89
CA GLU A 293 0.97 -5.36 0.17
C GLU A 293 -0.30 -5.93 0.80
N LEU A 294 -1.08 -5.12 1.53
CA LEU A 294 -2.24 -5.62 2.28
C LEU A 294 -3.28 -6.28 1.38
N TRP A 295 -3.67 -5.58 0.30
CA TRP A 295 -4.69 -6.08 -0.61
C TRP A 295 -4.30 -7.38 -1.29
N PRO A 296 -3.14 -7.54 -1.97
CA PRO A 296 -2.79 -8.82 -2.59
C PRO A 296 -2.57 -9.94 -1.57
N ASP A 297 -1.91 -9.66 -0.43
CA ASP A 297 -1.54 -10.64 0.58
C ASP A 297 -2.59 -10.87 1.67
N ALA A 298 -3.83 -10.37 1.50
CA ALA A 298 -4.89 -10.50 2.50
C ALA A 298 -5.10 -11.94 3.03
N LEU A 299 -5.01 -12.96 2.17
CA LEU A 299 -5.15 -14.36 2.62
C LEU A 299 -3.99 -14.82 3.53
N LYS A 300 -2.78 -14.31 3.29
CA LYS A 300 -1.59 -14.59 4.11
C LYS A 300 -1.76 -13.95 5.49
N PHE A 301 -2.12 -12.67 5.56
CA PHE A 301 -2.35 -11.97 6.82
C PHE A 301 -3.51 -12.58 7.62
N PHE A 302 -4.59 -12.98 6.96
CA PHE A 302 -5.66 -13.72 7.61
C PHE A 302 -5.18 -15.06 8.19
N GLY A 303 -4.32 -15.79 7.46
CA GLY A 303 -3.71 -17.03 7.96
C GLY A 303 -2.86 -16.81 9.21
N LEU A 304 -2.07 -15.74 9.24
CA LEU A 304 -1.28 -15.35 10.42
C LEU A 304 -2.17 -15.06 11.63
N ALA A 305 -3.28 -14.35 11.44
CA ALA A 305 -4.24 -14.05 12.52
C ALA A 305 -4.81 -15.32 13.15
N LEU A 306 -5.13 -16.32 12.31
CA LEU A 306 -5.63 -17.61 12.77
C LEU A 306 -4.58 -18.37 13.57
N GLU A 307 -3.32 -18.40 13.09
CA GLU A 307 -2.23 -19.05 13.79
C GLU A 307 -1.96 -18.43 15.16
N GLU A 308 -1.99 -17.10 15.27
CA GLU A 308 -1.81 -16.40 16.54
C GLU A 308 -2.94 -16.73 17.52
N THR A 309 -4.18 -16.74 17.03
CA THR A 309 -5.34 -17.15 17.85
C THR A 309 -5.21 -18.60 18.33
N THR A 310 -4.79 -19.52 17.46
CA THR A 310 -4.64 -20.94 17.86
C THR A 310 -3.47 -21.17 18.81
N LYS A 311 -2.37 -20.43 18.66
CA LYS A 311 -1.23 -20.49 19.58
C LYS A 311 -1.63 -19.96 20.95
N SER A 312 -2.36 -18.83 21.01
CA SER A 312 -2.88 -18.28 22.27
C SER A 312 -3.83 -19.24 22.99
N ASP A 313 -4.73 -19.91 22.26
CA ASP A 313 -5.65 -20.88 22.85
C ASP A 313 -4.90 -22.12 23.39
N SER A 314 -3.90 -22.61 22.65
CA SER A 314 -3.10 -23.78 23.06
C SER A 314 -2.13 -23.50 24.21
N GLU A 315 -1.59 -22.29 24.33
CA GLU A 315 -0.72 -21.90 25.45
C GLU A 315 -1.54 -21.78 26.74
N PHE A 316 -2.76 -21.25 26.66
CA PHE A 316 -3.68 -21.14 27.78
C PHE A 316 -4.20 -22.51 28.29
N GLU A 317 -4.43 -23.48 27.40
CA GLU A 317 -4.84 -24.84 27.80
C GLU A 317 -3.69 -25.74 28.27
N SER A 318 -2.43 -25.27 28.25
CA SER A 318 -1.26 -26.06 28.67
C SER A 318 -0.77 -25.82 30.10
N ASP A 319 -1.44 -24.92 30.84
CA ASP A 319 -1.03 -24.46 32.18
C ASP A 319 -1.89 -25.07 33.32
N ASP A 320 -2.63 -26.16 33.05
CA ASP A 320 -3.56 -26.81 34.00
C ASP A 320 -3.29 -28.32 34.16
N ASP A 321 -2.03 -28.69 34.45
CA ASP A 321 -1.67 -30.01 35.01
C ASP A 321 -0.61 -29.86 36.12
N ASP A 322 -1.12 -29.50 37.31
CA ASP A 322 -0.72 -29.81 38.69
C ASP A 322 0.73 -30.23 39.04
N ASP A 323 1.35 -29.38 39.87
CA ASP A 323 2.32 -29.73 40.92
C ASP A 323 1.56 -30.20 42.17
N ASP A 324 1.75 -31.46 42.60
CA ASP A 324 1.71 -31.87 44.02
C ASP A 324 2.12 -33.36 44.22
N GLY A 325 3.32 -33.58 44.78
CA GLY A 325 3.51 -34.38 46.02
C GLY A 325 3.77 -35.91 46.01
N ASP A 326 5.03 -36.25 46.35
CA ASP A 326 5.55 -37.37 47.19
C ASP A 326 5.93 -38.78 46.66
N GLU A 327 7.26 -39.03 46.77
CA GLU A 327 8.02 -40.20 47.30
C GLU A 327 7.64 -41.63 46.79
N ASP A 328 8.50 -42.48 46.22
CA ASP A 328 9.82 -42.91 46.68
C ASP A 328 10.34 -44.10 45.81
N VAL A 329 11.68 -44.20 45.66
CA VAL A 329 12.57 -45.34 45.28
C VAL A 329 12.29 -46.18 43.99
N ASP A 330 13.25 -46.55 43.12
CA ASP A 330 14.61 -47.02 43.41
C ASP A 330 15.56 -47.07 42.18
N GLU A 331 16.83 -46.81 42.48
CA GLU A 331 18.12 -47.21 41.89
C GLU A 331 18.31 -47.56 40.38
N GLN A 332 19.14 -46.72 39.75
CA GLN A 332 20.04 -47.00 38.62
C GLN A 332 21.10 -48.10 38.97
N PRO A 333 21.73 -48.82 38.01
CA PRO A 333 22.82 -48.20 37.25
C PRO A 333 23.09 -48.67 35.81
N ALA A 334 23.73 -47.75 35.07
CA ALA A 334 24.25 -47.87 33.72
C ALA A 334 25.35 -48.93 33.53
N LYS A 335 25.52 -49.40 32.27
CA LYS A 335 26.80 -49.85 31.69
C LYS A 335 26.79 -49.76 30.16
N ILE A 336 27.70 -48.95 29.63
CA ILE A 336 28.16 -48.86 28.23
C ILE A 336 29.31 -49.89 28.05
N PRO A 337 29.58 -50.51 26.87
CA PRO A 337 30.50 -49.90 25.89
C PRO A 337 30.26 -50.29 24.39
N GLY A 338 30.64 -49.42 23.43
CA GLY A 338 31.02 -49.84 22.06
C GLY A 338 32.48 -50.35 22.04
N PRO A 339 33.22 -50.45 20.91
CA PRO A 339 32.88 -50.24 19.49
C PRO A 339 33.45 -51.39 18.57
N ASP A 340 33.48 -51.16 17.25
CA ASP A 340 34.35 -51.77 16.21
C ASP A 340 33.81 -52.94 15.34
N GLY A 341 33.84 -52.71 14.01
CA GLY A 341 34.40 -53.70 13.06
C GLY A 341 33.52 -54.30 11.96
N GLU A 342 33.50 -53.65 10.79
CA GLU A 342 33.67 -54.21 9.42
C GLU A 342 32.66 -55.19 8.76
N ASP A 343 32.20 -54.75 7.58
CA ASP A 343 32.01 -55.46 6.29
C ASP A 343 31.18 -56.75 6.17
N ALA A 344 30.08 -56.69 5.40
CA ALA A 344 29.82 -57.60 4.28
C ALA A 344 28.61 -57.19 3.42
N LYS A 345 28.71 -57.54 2.14
CA LYS A 345 27.92 -57.15 0.97
C LYS A 345 26.71 -58.06 0.68
N ILE A 346 25.70 -57.45 0.04
CA ILE A 346 24.87 -57.93 -1.11
C ILE A 346 24.13 -59.27 -0.99
N ALA A 347 22.80 -59.22 -1.14
CA ALA A 347 22.03 -60.11 -2.03
C ALA A 347 20.72 -59.43 -2.46
N GLU A 348 20.58 -59.22 -3.77
CA GLU A 348 19.33 -58.96 -4.50
C GLU A 348 18.44 -60.23 -4.45
N ASP A 349 17.10 -60.05 -4.44
CA ASP A 349 16.24 -60.90 -5.27
C ASP A 349 14.94 -60.16 -5.66
N ASP A 350 14.66 -60.26 -6.95
CA ASP A 350 13.52 -59.75 -7.72
C ASP A 350 12.24 -60.52 -7.39
N SER A 351 11.08 -59.86 -7.55
CA SER A 351 10.04 -60.29 -8.51
C SER A 351 8.68 -59.63 -8.24
N ASP A 352 8.34 -58.72 -9.15
CA ASP A 352 7.14 -58.74 -10.00
C ASP A 352 5.78 -59.24 -9.45
N ASP A 353 4.83 -58.32 -9.61
CA ASP A 353 3.62 -58.47 -10.43
C ASP A 353 2.22 -58.53 -9.78
N GLU A 354 1.45 -57.55 -10.25
CA GLU A 354 0.07 -57.60 -10.73
C GLU A 354 -1.14 -57.87 -9.81
N ARG A 355 -1.98 -56.83 -9.78
CA ARG A 355 -3.43 -56.74 -9.54
C ARG A 355 -4.26 -58.02 -9.79
N PRO A 356 -5.40 -58.15 -9.08
CA PRO A 356 -6.62 -58.73 -9.64
C PRO A 356 -7.72 -57.70 -9.91
N LYS A 357 -8.46 -57.98 -11.00
CA LYS A 357 -9.56 -57.22 -11.61
C LYS A 357 -10.95 -57.60 -11.04
N LYS A 358 -11.83 -56.59 -11.01
CA LYS A 358 -13.26 -56.53 -11.42
C LYS A 358 -14.29 -57.53 -10.85
N LYS A 359 -15.46 -56.97 -10.47
CA LYS A 359 -16.80 -57.43 -10.94
C LYS A 359 -17.75 -56.26 -11.27
N ARG A 360 -18.61 -56.51 -12.27
CA ARG A 360 -19.53 -55.62 -13.02
C ARG A 360 -20.96 -55.61 -12.46
N LYS A 361 -21.72 -54.54 -12.78
CA LYS A 361 -23.09 -54.50 -13.37
C LYS A 361 -23.38 -53.02 -13.70
N ASN A 362 -23.97 -52.59 -14.82
CA ASN A 362 -24.67 -53.24 -15.93
C ASN A 362 -23.96 -53.02 -17.28
#